data_AF-A0A2U2MXW9-F1
#
_entry.id   AF-A0A2U2MXW9-F1
#
_cell.length_a   1.000
_cell.length_b   1.000
_cell.length_c   1.000
_cell.angle_alpha   90.00
_cell.angle_beta   90.00
_cell.angle_gamma   90.00
#
_symmetry.space_group_name_H-M   'P 1'
#
loop_
_entity.id
_entity.type
_entity.pdbx_description
1 polymer ?
#
loop_
_entity_poly.entity_id
_entity_poly.type
_entity_poly.pdbx_seq_one_letter_code
_entity_poly.pdbx_strand_id
1 'polypeptide(L)'
;MPLYDYRCPHCGPFQAWATMAESADPADCPACGVPAPRRPMAPFLNTMNGIRRKAQERNERSAHEPRVMGAGELAGLGRPRGGCGHAHGEHGHGEHGDGSGKPRMVRSSRPWMVGH
;
A
#
# COMPACT_ATOMS: atom_id res chain seq x y z
N MET A 1 -30.45 -20.64 3.17
CA MET A 1 -30.88 -19.23 3.18
C MET A 1 -29.69 -18.41 3.65
N PRO A 2 -29.28 -17.31 2.99
CA PRO A 2 -28.17 -16.47 3.46
C PRO A 2 -28.55 -15.57 4.65
N LEU A 3 -27.56 -15.23 5.47
CA LEU A 3 -27.69 -14.35 6.63
C LEU A 3 -27.22 -12.93 6.25
N TYR A 4 -28.02 -11.92 6.55
CA TYR A 4 -27.71 -10.51 6.25
C TYR A 4 -27.73 -9.64 7.50
N ASP A 5 -26.95 -8.55 7.46
CA ASP A 5 -26.91 -7.53 8.51
C ASP A 5 -27.94 -6.42 8.23
N TYR A 6 -28.70 -6.05 9.27
CA TYR A 6 -29.68 -4.97 9.29
C TYR A 6 -29.36 -4.00 10.42
N ARG A 7 -29.87 -2.77 10.35
CA ARG A 7 -29.68 -1.78 11.43
C ARG A 7 -31.00 -1.10 11.79
N CYS A 8 -31.53 -1.44 12.95
CA CYS A 8 -32.66 -0.75 13.54
C CYS A 8 -32.23 0.66 14.01
N PRO A 9 -33.03 1.71 13.74
CA PRO A 9 -32.74 3.07 14.21
C PRO A 9 -32.81 3.22 15.73
N HIS A 10 -33.53 2.34 16.44
CA HIS A 10 -33.72 2.41 17.90
C HIS A 10 -32.88 1.38 18.66
N CYS A 11 -32.86 0.12 18.21
CA CYS A 11 -32.24 -0.98 18.96
C CYS A 11 -30.79 -1.28 18.52
N GLY A 12 -30.37 -0.85 17.33
CA GLY A 12 -29.03 -1.11 16.80
C GLY A 12 -28.96 -2.25 15.77
N PRO A 13 -27.76 -2.82 15.54
CA PRO A 13 -27.55 -3.82 14.50
C PRO A 13 -28.10 -5.21 14.90
N PHE A 14 -28.62 -5.95 13.92
CA PHE A 14 -29.04 -7.34 14.09
C PHE A 14 -28.88 -8.12 12.78
N GLN A 15 -29.01 -9.44 12.84
CA GLN A 15 -28.91 -10.33 11.69
C GLN A 15 -30.23 -11.05 11.43
N ALA A 16 -30.60 -11.19 10.16
CA ALA A 16 -31.81 -11.91 9.76
C ALA A 16 -31.56 -12.73 8.50
N TRP A 17 -32.28 -13.85 8.38
CA TRP A 17 -32.27 -14.69 7.19
C TRP A 17 -33.18 -14.06 6.14
N ALA A 18 -32.67 -13.88 4.92
CA ALA A 18 -33.47 -13.43 3.79
C ALA A 18 -33.06 -14.18 2.53
N THR A 19 -33.94 -14.25 1.53
CA THR A 19 -33.52 -14.70 0.20
C THR A 19 -32.62 -13.64 -0.45
N MET A 20 -31.89 -14.02 -1.50
CA MET A 20 -31.09 -13.03 -2.24
C MET A 20 -31.97 -11.92 -2.86
N ALA A 21 -33.19 -12.26 -3.29
CA ALA A 21 -34.15 -11.34 -3.89
C ALA A 21 -34.69 -10.32 -2.86
N GLU A 22 -35.00 -10.77 -1.65
CA GLU A 22 -35.57 -9.93 -0.58
C GLU A 22 -34.49 -9.26 0.27
N SER A 23 -33.20 -9.51 0.00
CA SER A 23 -32.11 -8.99 0.84
C SER A 23 -32.12 -7.45 0.92
N ALA A 24 -32.57 -6.76 -0.13
CA ALA A 24 -32.65 -5.31 -0.16
C ALA A 24 -33.84 -4.74 0.64
N ASP A 25 -34.84 -5.57 0.96
CA ASP A 25 -36.05 -5.14 1.65
C ASP A 25 -35.79 -4.95 3.15
N PRO A 26 -36.51 -4.04 3.82
CA PRO A 26 -36.41 -3.88 5.27
C PRO A 26 -36.84 -5.15 6.01
N ALA A 27 -36.12 -5.50 7.08
CA ALA A 27 -36.48 -6.59 7.98
C ALA A 27 -36.98 -6.05 9.32
N ASP A 28 -37.99 -6.68 9.92
CA ASP A 28 -38.51 -6.26 11.21
C ASP A 28 -37.51 -6.53 12.33
N CYS A 29 -37.30 -5.53 13.18
CA CYS A 29 -36.39 -5.67 14.31
C CYS A 29 -36.96 -6.67 15.35
N PRO A 30 -36.18 -7.69 15.78
CA PRO A 30 -36.68 -8.68 16.75
C PRO A 30 -36.95 -8.12 18.14
N ALA A 31 -36.46 -6.91 18.45
CA ALA A 31 -36.64 -6.27 19.75
C ALA A 31 -37.83 -5.29 19.80
N CYS A 32 -38.10 -4.56 18.71
CA CYS A 32 -39.14 -3.51 18.69
C CYS A 32 -40.15 -3.60 17.53
N GLY A 33 -39.96 -4.52 16.59
CA GLY A 33 -40.84 -4.70 15.42
C GLY A 33 -40.74 -3.60 14.36
N VAL A 34 -39.91 -2.58 14.55
CA VAL A 34 -39.73 -1.50 13.56
C VAL A 34 -38.99 -2.03 12.33
N PRO A 35 -39.44 -1.70 11.10
CA PRO A 35 -38.75 -2.10 9.88
C PRO A 35 -37.37 -1.43 9.81
N ALA A 36 -36.34 -2.26 9.65
CA ALA A 36 -34.95 -1.84 9.63
C ALA A 36 -34.35 -2.08 8.24
N PRO A 37 -33.72 -1.06 7.61
CA PRO A 37 -33.09 -1.24 6.32
C PRO A 37 -31.86 -2.17 6.43
N ARG A 38 -31.55 -2.86 5.33
CA ARG A 38 -30.31 -3.63 5.23
C ARG A 38 -29.11 -2.72 5.42
N ARG A 39 -28.15 -3.18 6.22
CA ARG A 39 -26.84 -2.56 6.36
C ARG A 39 -25.88 -3.23 5.37
N PRO A 40 -25.49 -2.59 4.26
CA PRO A 40 -24.46 -3.15 3.40
C PRO A 40 -23.15 -3.25 4.19
N MET A 41 -22.62 -4.46 4.29
CA MET A 41 -21.25 -4.67 4.72
C MET A 41 -20.33 -4.16 3.60
N ALA A 42 -19.27 -3.44 3.96
CA ALA A 42 -18.22 -3.05 3.02
C ALA A 42 -16.93 -3.85 3.30
N PRO A 43 -16.94 -5.18 3.13
CA PRO A 43 -15.71 -5.95 3.24
C PRO A 43 -14.75 -5.46 2.14
N PHE A 44 -13.48 -5.29 2.49
CA PHE A 44 -12.42 -4.85 1.58
C PHE A 44 -12.48 -3.38 1.13
N LEU A 45 -13.08 -2.49 1.93
CA LEU A 45 -12.95 -1.05 1.69
C LEU A 45 -11.45 -0.67 1.68
N ASN A 46 -10.94 -0.28 0.52
CA ASN A 46 -9.55 0.12 0.37
C ASN A 46 -9.36 1.53 0.93
N THR A 47 -9.16 1.64 2.24
CA THR A 47 -8.94 2.92 2.93
C THR A 47 -7.52 3.46 2.77
N MET A 48 -6.59 2.65 2.28
CA MET A 48 -5.18 3.01 2.11
C MET A 48 -4.88 3.37 0.66
N ASN A 49 -4.05 4.39 0.45
CA ASN A 49 -3.62 4.71 -0.90
C ASN A 49 -2.82 3.53 -1.51
N GLY A 50 -2.99 3.30 -2.82
CA GLY A 50 -2.42 2.13 -3.49
C GLY A 50 -0.88 2.07 -3.46
N ILE A 51 -0.22 3.23 -3.41
CA ILE A 51 1.25 3.32 -3.34
C ILE A 51 1.77 2.83 -1.98
N ARG A 52 1.15 3.28 -0.88
CA ARG A 52 1.48 2.89 0.50
C ARG A 52 1.22 1.41 0.70
N ARG A 53 0.11 0.88 0.19
CA ARG A 53 -0.18 -0.56 0.23
C ARG A 53 0.93 -1.38 -0.41
N LYS A 54 1.32 -1.04 -1.66
CA LYS A 54 2.39 -1.74 -2.37
C LYS A 54 3.75 -1.62 -1.67
N ALA A 55 4.04 -0.47 -1.08
CA ALA A 55 5.26 -0.26 -0.32
C ALA A 55 5.31 -1.12 0.96
N GLN A 56 4.19 -1.20 1.69
CA GLN A 56 4.04 -2.03 2.89
C GLN A 56 4.17 -3.53 2.55
N GLU A 57 3.46 -4.01 1.53
CA GLU A 57 3.55 -5.41 1.07
C GLU A 57 4.99 -5.80 0.72
N ARG A 58 5.73 -4.91 0.05
CA ARG A 58 7.15 -5.14 -0.26
C ARG A 58 8.02 -5.15 0.99
N ASN A 59 7.75 -4.27 1.94
CA ASN A 59 8.47 -4.21 3.20
C ASN A 59 8.25 -5.48 4.02
N GLU A 60 6.99 -5.91 4.18
CA GLU A 60 6.62 -7.16 4.86
C GLU A 60 7.28 -8.38 4.22
N ARG A 61 7.23 -8.49 2.88
CA ARG A 61 7.93 -9.55 2.15
C ARG A 61 9.44 -9.53 2.39
N SER A 62 10.05 -8.35 2.35
CA SER A 62 11.50 -8.21 2.54
C SER A 62 11.93 -8.42 3.99
N ALA A 63 11.04 -8.23 4.96
CA ALA A 63 11.33 -8.46 6.38
C ALA A 63 11.48 -9.96 6.68
N HIS A 64 10.65 -10.80 6.07
CA HIS A 64 10.69 -12.25 6.26
C HIS A 64 11.63 -12.94 5.26
N GLU A 65 11.69 -12.46 4.01
CA GLU A 65 12.45 -13.08 2.92
C GLU A 65 13.06 -12.00 1.99
N PRO A 66 14.15 -11.34 2.41
CA PRO A 66 14.80 -10.33 1.59
C PRO A 66 15.40 -10.98 0.34
N ARG A 67 14.89 -10.62 -0.84
CA ARG A 67 15.53 -11.00 -2.10
C ARG A 67 16.84 -10.23 -2.24
N VAL A 68 17.95 -10.94 -2.13
CA VAL A 68 19.30 -10.41 -2.38
C VAL A 68 19.72 -10.86 -3.77
N MET A 69 19.99 -9.90 -4.66
CA MET A 69 20.48 -10.18 -6.01
C MET A 69 21.97 -9.88 -6.08
N GLY A 70 22.72 -10.75 -6.77
CA GLY A 70 24.14 -10.51 -7.06
C GLY A 70 24.35 -9.40 -8.10
N ALA A 71 25.58 -8.87 -8.18
CA ALA A 71 25.94 -7.83 -9.15
C ALA A 71 25.71 -8.26 -10.62
N GLY A 72 25.86 -9.56 -10.92
CA GLY A 72 25.61 -10.14 -12.25
C GLY A 72 24.12 -10.23 -12.60
N GLU A 73 23.26 -10.66 -11.68
CA GLU A 73 21.79 -10.69 -11.89
C GLU A 73 21.22 -9.28 -12.07
N LEU A 74 21.71 -8.31 -11.29
CA LEU A 74 21.31 -6.91 -11.43
C LEU A 74 21.75 -6.31 -12.77
N ALA A 75 22.84 -6.79 -13.36
CA ALA A 75 23.30 -6.35 -14.68
C ALA A 75 22.38 -6.84 -15.81
N GLY A 76 21.77 -8.02 -15.67
CA GLY A 76 20.82 -8.59 -16.63
C GLY A 76 19.43 -7.96 -16.60
N LEU A 77 19.02 -7.40 -15.46
CA LEU A 77 17.73 -6.69 -15.32
C LEU A 77 17.74 -5.26 -15.86
N GLY A 78 18.86 -4.81 -16.44
CA GLY A 78 19.03 -3.44 -16.91
C GLY A 78 19.07 -2.48 -15.72
N ARG A 79 20.27 -2.15 -15.23
CA ARG A 79 20.42 -0.97 -14.37
C ARG A 79 19.92 0.26 -15.15
N PRO A 80 19.10 1.16 -14.57
CA PRO A 80 19.22 2.55 -14.92
C PRO A 80 20.61 2.97 -14.43
N ARG A 81 21.57 3.01 -15.36
CA ARG A 81 22.90 3.55 -15.09
C ARG A 81 22.72 5.00 -14.66
N GLY A 82 23.02 5.31 -13.40
CA GLY A 82 23.21 6.66 -12.90
C GLY A 82 22.12 7.66 -13.29
N GLY A 83 21.01 7.68 -12.56
CA GLY A 83 19.99 8.70 -12.72
C GLY A 83 18.72 8.34 -11.97
N CYS A 84 18.08 9.33 -11.37
CA CYS A 84 16.73 9.20 -10.84
C CYS A 84 15.78 8.84 -12.00
N GLY A 85 15.47 7.55 -12.15
CA GLY A 85 14.58 7.05 -13.19
C GLY A 85 13.11 7.24 -12.79
N HIS A 86 12.62 8.47 -12.88
CA HIS A 86 11.19 8.77 -12.90
C HIS A 86 10.92 9.79 -14.01
N ALA A 87 9.81 9.65 -14.72
CA ALA A 87 9.40 10.64 -15.71
C ALA A 87 8.77 11.82 -14.99
N HIS A 88 9.45 12.96 -15.03
CA HIS A 88 8.94 14.21 -14.49
C HIS A 88 8.58 15.16 -15.63
N GLY A 89 7.33 15.65 -15.61
CA GLY A 89 6.94 16.80 -16.44
C GLY A 89 7.77 18.02 -16.06
N GLU A 90 8.09 18.83 -17.07
CA GLU A 90 9.05 19.94 -17.11
C GLU A 90 9.26 20.65 -15.75
N HIS A 91 10.40 20.39 -15.09
CA HIS A 91 10.96 21.29 -14.10
C HIS A 91 12.48 21.38 -14.27
N GLY A 92 13.01 22.61 -14.17
CA GLY A 92 14.37 22.95 -14.57
C GLY A 92 15.45 22.31 -13.69
N HIS A 93 16.52 21.83 -14.34
CA HIS A 93 17.72 21.32 -13.69
C HIS A 93 18.73 22.46 -13.45
N GLY A 94 19.04 22.75 -12.19
CA GLY A 94 20.20 23.55 -11.80
C GLY A 94 21.50 22.78 -12.03
N GLU A 95 22.54 23.49 -12.46
CA GLU A 95 23.81 22.96 -12.99
C GLU A 95 24.58 22.07 -12.00
N HIS A 96 25.00 20.88 -12.45
CA HIS A 96 26.04 20.09 -11.80
C HIS A 96 27.34 20.28 -12.57
N GLY A 97 28.23 21.12 -12.03
CA GLY A 97 29.45 21.55 -12.71
C GLY A 97 30.43 20.43 -13.07
N ASP A 98 30.91 20.53 -14.30
CA ASP A 98 31.92 19.74 -14.99
C ASP A 98 33.23 20.55 -15.08
N GLY A 99 34.36 19.99 -14.59
CA GLY A 99 35.63 20.72 -14.66
C GLY A 99 36.86 19.90 -14.28
N SER A 100 37.80 19.80 -15.20
CA SER A 100 38.99 18.94 -15.26
C SER A 100 40.19 19.34 -14.39
N GLY A 101 40.86 18.35 -13.76
CA GLY A 101 42.22 18.42 -13.20
C GLY A 101 42.53 17.21 -12.30
N LYS A 102 43.49 16.33 -12.66
CA LYS A 102 43.87 15.11 -11.89
C LYS A 102 45.30 15.27 -11.33
N PRO A 103 45.88 14.38 -10.48
CA PRO A 103 45.33 13.19 -9.79
C PRO A 103 45.80 12.97 -8.31
N ARG A 104 45.12 12.01 -7.63
CA ARG A 104 45.59 11.17 -6.48
C ARG A 104 45.80 11.93 -5.14
N MET A 105 45.59 11.39 -3.94
CA MET A 105 45.38 10.05 -3.35
C MET A 105 44.98 10.35 -1.88
N VAL A 106 44.08 9.63 -1.21
CA VAL A 106 44.36 8.38 -0.50
C VAL A 106 43.03 7.70 -0.14
N ARG A 107 43.05 6.40 -0.33
CA ARG A 107 42.09 5.40 0.13
C ARG A 107 42.04 5.41 1.66
N SER A 108 40.94 5.84 2.27
CA SER A 108 40.48 5.22 3.52
C SER A 108 39.02 4.82 3.37
N SER A 109 38.78 3.58 3.75
CA SER A 109 37.57 2.84 3.42
C SER A 109 36.48 3.22 4.40
N ARG A 110 35.32 3.59 3.85
CA ARG A 110 33.98 3.51 4.45
C ARG A 110 33.58 4.71 5.34
N PRO A 111 32.62 5.54 4.87
CA PRO A 111 32.21 6.80 5.53
C PRO A 111 31.38 6.64 6.81
N TRP A 112 31.23 5.42 7.35
CA TRP A 112 30.46 5.15 8.56
C TRP A 112 31.33 4.92 9.82
N MET A 113 32.64 5.08 9.71
CA MET A 113 33.55 4.99 10.85
C MET A 113 33.70 6.38 11.49
N VAL A 114 32.96 6.63 12.58
CA VAL A 114 33.16 7.82 13.42
C VAL A 114 34.28 7.51 14.41
N GLY A 115 35.44 8.13 14.24
CA GLY A 115 36.54 8.05 15.20
C GLY A 115 36.20 8.83 16.47
N HIS A 116 36.65 8.32 17.62
CA HIS A 116 36.62 9.01 18.91
C HIS A 116 37.85 9.91 19.07
#